data_AF-A0A1Q2MCN8-F1
#
_entry.id   AF-A0A1Q2MCN8-F1
#
_cell.length_a   1.000
_cell.length_b   1.000
_cell.length_c   1.000
_cell.angle_alpha   90.00
_cell.angle_beta   90.00
_cell.angle_gamma   90.00
#
_symmetry.space_group_name_H-M   'P 1'
#
loop_
_entity.id
_entity.type
_entity.pdbx_description
1 polymer ?
#
loop_
_entity_poly.entity_id
_entity_poly.type
_entity_poly.pdbx_seq_one_letter_code
_entity_poly.pdbx_strand_id
1 'polypeptide(L)'
;MAADDHMIFIKRDNFLGRRTHHIHAALPGHRLWQGIIFRDYLKANNSAAREYSPLKLRLSEVYKKERERYTDAKSEFIKRCLAQARADE
;
A
#
# COMPACT_ATOMS: atom_id res chain seq x y z
N MET A 1 -0.78 -7.75 25.57
CA MET A 1 -0.65 -7.26 24.19
C MET A 1 -1.19 -8.36 23.28
N ALA A 2 -2.32 -8.14 22.61
CA ALA A 2 -2.72 -9.05 21.54
C ALA A 2 -1.59 -9.04 20.50
N ALA A 3 -1.15 -10.22 20.06
CA ALA A 3 -0.19 -10.30 18.97
C ALA A 3 -0.78 -9.57 17.76
N ASP A 4 0.03 -8.77 17.07
CA ASP A 4 -0.38 -8.25 15.77
C ASP A 4 -0.53 -9.46 14.84
N ASP A 5 -1.76 -9.82 14.49
CA ASP A 5 -2.09 -11.00 13.67
C ASP A 5 -1.69 -10.81 12.19
N HIS A 6 -0.71 -9.95 11.92
CA HIS A 6 -0.19 -9.64 10.59
C HIS A 6 1.21 -10.20 10.41
N MET A 7 1.32 -11.24 9.59
CA MET A 7 2.60 -11.81 9.14
C MET A 7 3.00 -11.25 7.77
N ILE A 8 4.31 -11.00 7.59
CA ILE A 8 4.90 -10.56 6.31
C ILE A 8 6.00 -11.53 5.91
N PHE A 9 5.88 -12.12 4.72
CA PHE A 9 6.92 -12.92 4.09
C PHE A 9 7.51 -12.15 2.91
N ILE A 10 8.84 -12.05 2.86
CA ILE A 10 9.55 -11.27 1.84
C ILE A 10 10.52 -12.18 1.09
N LYS A 11 10.25 -12.41 -0.21
CA LYS A 11 11.18 -13.08 -1.11
C LYS A 11 12.20 -12.07 -1.65
N ARG A 12 13.46 -12.48 -1.68
CA ARG A 12 14.54 -11.77 -2.36
C ARG A 12 15.04 -12.58 -3.55
N ASP A 13 15.63 -11.90 -4.53
CA ASP A 13 16.28 -12.55 -5.68
C ASP A 13 17.56 -13.32 -5.26
N ASN A 14 18.24 -12.87 -4.21
CA ASN A 14 19.30 -13.59 -3.50
C ASN A 14 19.33 -13.22 -2.00
N PHE A 15 20.21 -13.83 -1.21
CA PHE A 15 20.22 -13.71 0.26
C PHE A 15 20.22 -12.25 0.78
N LEU A 16 20.95 -11.34 0.12
CA LEU A 16 21.00 -9.92 0.48
C LEU A 16 20.43 -9.00 -0.61
N GLY A 17 19.80 -9.58 -1.61
CA GLY A 17 19.39 -8.89 -2.82
C GLY A 17 18.07 -8.14 -2.70
N ARG A 18 17.52 -7.76 -3.85
CA ARG A 18 16.31 -6.93 -3.92
C ARG A 18 15.09 -7.75 -3.49
N ARG A 19 14.22 -7.12 -2.71
CA ARG A 19 12.91 -7.68 -2.38
C ARG A 19 12.08 -7.72 -3.66
N THR A 20 11.57 -8.89 -4.01
CA THR A 20 10.80 -9.10 -5.25
C THR A 20 9.33 -9.40 -4.99
N HIS A 21 9.02 -10.07 -3.88
CA HIS A 21 7.65 -10.43 -3.52
C HIS A 21 7.42 -10.13 -2.05
N HIS A 22 6.26 -9.53 -1.74
CA HIS A 22 5.78 -9.33 -0.39
C HIS A 22 4.45 -10.07 -0.25
N ILE A 23 4.38 -11.07 0.62
CA ILE A 23 3.15 -11.75 0.97
C ILE A 23 2.75 -11.27 2.36
N HIS A 24 1.52 -10.79 2.48
CA HIS A 24 0.95 -10.35 3.73
C HIS A 24 -0.19 -11.30 4.10
N ALA A 25 -0.14 -11.88 5.30
CA ALA A 25 -1.18 -12.76 5.84
C ALA A 25 -1.73 -12.14 7.12
N ALA A 26 -3.06 -12.03 7.22
CA ALA A 26 -3.73 -11.53 8.41
C ALA A 26 -5.14 -12.12 8.55
N LEU A 27 -5.65 -12.18 9.78
CA LEU A 27 -7.02 -12.59 10.06
C LEU A 27 -8.06 -11.65 9.42
N PRO A 28 -9.29 -12.13 9.16
CA PRO A 28 -10.40 -11.28 8.73
C PRO A 28 -10.59 -10.07 9.66
N GLY A 29 -10.96 -8.92 9.10
CA GLY A 29 -11.14 -7.67 9.86
C GLY A 29 -9.86 -6.87 10.11
N HIS A 30 -8.68 -7.45 9.88
CA HIS A 30 -7.43 -6.69 9.97
C HIS A 30 -7.35 -5.57 8.92
N ARG A 31 -6.71 -4.43 9.27
CA ARG A 31 -6.59 -3.25 8.39
C ARG A 31 -5.94 -3.54 7.02
N LEU A 32 -5.17 -4.63 6.91
CA LEU A 32 -4.56 -5.05 5.65
C LEU A 32 -5.58 -5.27 4.53
N TRP A 33 -6.78 -5.73 4.86
CA TRP A 33 -7.85 -5.98 3.89
C TRP A 33 -8.33 -4.68 3.21
N GLN A 34 -8.08 -3.51 3.80
CA GLN A 34 -8.30 -2.22 3.13
C GLN A 34 -7.47 -2.08 1.85
N GLY A 35 -6.33 -2.79 1.74
CA GLY A 35 -5.55 -2.84 0.51
C GLY A 35 -6.31 -3.43 -0.69
N ILE A 36 -7.25 -4.35 -0.45
CA ILE A 36 -8.11 -4.91 -1.50
C ILE A 36 -9.12 -3.85 -1.97
N ILE A 37 -9.78 -3.17 -1.01
CA ILE A 37 -10.71 -2.07 -1.31
C ILE A 37 -10.01 -0.98 -2.11
N PHE A 38 -8.81 -0.57 -1.68
CA PHE A 38 -8.02 0.44 -2.39
C PHE A 38 -7.64 -0.01 -3.81
N ARG A 39 -7.24 -1.28 -4.00
CA ARG A 39 -6.93 -1.84 -5.32
C ARG A 39 -8.16 -1.74 -6.23
N ASP A 40 -9.32 -2.18 -5.74
CA ASP A 40 -10.54 -2.26 -6.55
C ASP A 40 -11.06 -0.85 -6.88
N TYR A 41 -10.97 0.09 -5.94
CA TYR A 41 -11.22 1.51 -6.19
C TYR A 41 -10.34 2.06 -7.32
N LEU A 42 -9.02 1.83 -7.30
CA LEU A 42 -8.13 2.31 -8.35
C LEU A 42 -8.42 1.68 -9.72
N LYS A 43 -8.90 0.43 -9.76
CA LYS A 43 -9.32 -0.24 -11.01
C LYS A 43 -10.59 0.38 -11.59
N ALA A 44 -11.53 0.80 -10.74
CA ALA A 44 -12.76 1.45 -11.15
C ALA A 44 -12.57 2.94 -11.48
N ASN A 45 -11.62 3.61 -10.81
CA ASN A 45 -11.36 5.05 -10.94
C ASN A 45 -10.02 5.36 -11.62
N ASN A 46 -10.05 5.41 -12.96
CA ASN A 46 -8.87 5.71 -13.78
C ASN A 46 -8.23 7.08 -13.48
N SER A 47 -9.01 8.08 -13.07
CA SER A 47 -8.51 9.40 -12.66
C SER A 47 -7.63 9.30 -11.41
N ALA A 48 -8.11 8.60 -10.37
CA ALA A 48 -7.36 8.36 -9.14
C ALA A 48 -6.07 7.55 -9.42
N ALA A 49 -6.12 6.54 -10.29
CA ALA A 49 -4.93 5.80 -10.69
C ALA A 49 -3.88 6.70 -11.39
N ARG A 50 -4.33 7.62 -12.25
CA ARG A 50 -3.48 8.61 -12.93
C ARG A 50 -2.88 9.66 -11.99
N GLU A 51 -3.53 9.97 -10.87
CA GLU A 51 -2.95 10.81 -9.80
C GLU A 51 -1.94 10.01 -8.95
N TYR A 52 -2.24 8.74 -8.66
CA TYR A 52 -1.42 7.94 -7.75
C TYR A 52 -0.05 7.58 -8.33
N SER A 53 0.01 7.29 -9.64
CA SER A 53 1.27 6.91 -10.31
C SER A 53 2.37 7.98 -10.19
N PRO A 54 2.16 9.25 -10.62
CA PRO A 54 3.17 10.30 -10.49
C PRO A 54 3.47 10.65 -9.04
N LEU A 55 2.50 10.55 -8.13
CA LEU A 55 2.74 10.70 -6.69
C LEU A 55 3.79 9.68 -6.21
N LYS A 56 3.62 8.39 -6.55
CA LYS A 56 4.59 7.34 -6.16
C LYS A 56 5.98 7.60 -6.72
N LEU A 57 6.08 8.00 -7.99
CA LEU A 57 7.38 8.27 -8.63
C LEU A 57 8.09 9.43 -7.92
N ARG A 58 7.41 10.56 -7.76
CA ARG A 58 7.94 11.74 -7.05
C ARG A 58 8.39 11.40 -5.63
N LEU A 59 7.56 10.70 -4.87
CA LEU A 59 7.92 10.30 -3.51
C LEU A 59 9.09 9.31 -3.46
N SER A 60 9.24 8.44 -4.46
CA SER A 60 10.37 7.51 -4.51
C SER A 60 11.70 8.22 -4.76
N GLU A 61 11.69 9.33 -5.51
CA GLU A 61 12.87 10.18 -5.67
C GLU A 61 13.17 10.98 -4.40
N VAL A 62 12.14 11.60 -3.79
CA VAL A 62 12.30 12.40 -2.55
C VAL A 62 12.78 11.55 -1.37
N TYR A 63 12.21 10.36 -1.18
CA TYR A 63 12.48 9.49 -0.03
C TYR A 63 13.28 8.24 -0.42
N LYS A 64 14.24 8.38 -1.33
CA LYS A 64 15.01 7.28 -1.93
C LYS A 64 15.68 6.33 -0.92
N LYS A 65 16.14 6.87 0.22
CA LYS A 65 16.80 6.12 1.29
C LYS A 65 15.92 5.93 2.54
N GLU A 66 14.70 6.48 2.53
CA GLU A 66 13.82 6.58 3.69
C GLU A 66 12.49 5.87 3.40
N ARG A 67 12.53 4.54 3.40
CA ARG A 67 11.36 3.71 3.03
C ARG A 67 10.12 3.99 3.88
N GLU A 68 10.30 4.26 5.17
CA GLU A 68 9.19 4.57 6.08
C GLU A 68 8.52 5.88 5.67
N ARG A 69 9.30 6.95 5.46
CA ARG A 69 8.78 8.23 4.94
C ARG A 69 8.08 8.09 3.60
N TYR A 70 8.61 7.28 2.68
CA TYR A 70 7.93 6.96 1.41
C TYR A 70 6.55 6.32 1.63
N THR A 71 6.44 5.44 2.63
CA THR A 71 5.20 4.74 2.95
C THR A 71 4.20 5.72 3.56
N ASP A 72 4.64 6.50 4.54
CA ASP A 72 3.82 7.46 5.27
C ASP A 72 3.32 8.58 4.35
N ALA A 73 4.17 9.10 3.47
CA ALA A 73 3.84 10.21 2.57
C ALA A 73 2.73 9.87 1.55
N LYS A 74 2.40 8.60 1.35
CA LYS A 74 1.26 8.17 0.51
C LYS A 74 -0.04 8.00 1.30
N SER A 75 0.01 8.02 2.62
CA SER A 75 -1.10 7.64 3.49
C SER A 75 -2.32 8.53 3.29
N GLU A 76 -2.14 9.85 3.17
CA GLU A 76 -3.25 10.77 2.96
C GLU A 76 -4.00 10.51 1.65
N PHE A 77 -3.26 10.26 0.56
CA PHE A 77 -3.88 9.87 -0.71
C PHE A 77 -4.69 8.57 -0.58
N ILE A 78 -4.11 7.54 0.04
CA ILE A 78 -4.76 6.24 0.22
C ILE A 78 -6.03 6.38 1.07
N LYS A 79 -5.97 7.15 2.18
CA LYS A 79 -7.13 7.41 3.04
C LYS A 79 -8.27 8.08 2.28
N ARG A 80 -7.98 9.09 1.45
CA ARG A 80 -9.00 9.74 0.61
C ARG A 80 -9.67 8.78 -0.36
N CYS A 81 -8.88 7.95 -1.06
CA CYS A 81 -9.43 6.94 -1.96
C CYS A 81 -10.30 5.92 -1.21
N LEU A 82 -9.87 5.48 -0.02
CA LEU A 82 -10.67 4.57 0.81
C LEU A 82 -11.97 5.21 1.31
N ALA A 83 -11.97 6.50 1.60
CA ALA A 83 -13.19 7.21 1.99
C ALA A 83 -14.18 7.32 0.82
N GLN A 84 -13.69 7.62 -0.39
CA GLN A 84 -14.50 7.66 -1.61
C GLN A 84 -15.07 6.28 -1.95
N ALA A 85 -14.23 5.23 -1.89
CA ALA A 85 -14.65 3.86 -2.17
C ALA A 85 -15.81 3.37 -1.29
N ARG A 86 -15.88 3.82 -0.03
CA ARG A 86 -16.96 3.47 0.92
C ARG A 86 -18.22 4.32 0.77
N ALA A 87 -18.11 5.47 0.09
CA ALA A 87 -19.26 6.33 -0.19
C ALA A 87 -20.00 5.91 -1.47
N ASP A 88 -19.32 5.15 -2.33
CA ASP A 88 -19.86 4.58 -3.57
C ASP A 88 -20.53 3.19 -3.35
N GLU A 89 -20.51 2.67 -2.11
CA GLU A 89 -21.24 1.47 -1.64
C GLU A 89 -22.64 1.83 -1.13
#